data_AF-A0A0T5VQV0-F1
#
_entry.id   AF-A0A0T5VQV0-F1
#
_cell.length_a   1.000
_cell.length_b   1.000
_cell.length_c   1.000
_cell.angle_alpha   90.00
_cell.angle_beta   90.00
_cell.angle_gamma   90.00
#
_symmetry.space_group_name_H-M   'P 1'
#
loop_
_entity.id
_entity.type
_entity.pdbx_description
1 polymer ?
#
loop_
_entity_poly.entity_id
_entity_poly.type
_entity_poly.pdbx_seq_one_letter_code
_entity_poly.pdbx_strand_id
1 'polypeptide(L)'
;MKIYLFLFICISTSASAQWYKSENDPLPLHRSQKALSDIIVSDIFSPPVASRIFVYANIAAYEIQAKNHNQFQSLKGQLNSFNGIPNADKKQISYSVAATYAYWQIGKRLVFSEQVALDSLNSILSWYKAKGYPDTVVQNSILYGKTVSDTVLKWVDQDKYKETRKLRRYSLVKQEGNWAPTPPGYMAAVEPYWNRIRPLVMKTADQFKPAAPPPYSKDKNSTFYINANEVYTVGKNLDKKQLDIAKFWDCNPFFLNLNGHMNYATKKISPGAHWISITGIACKLKSFNYVQSSFAYTSTCIALFDAFISCWDEKYRSNYIRPETFIDANIDENWRPILQTPPFPEYPSGHSVASTSAAYVLTKIFGDNFKFQDNTETDFGLPVRSFTSFNQAANEAAISRLYGGIHYRPAIENGQIQGRNIGAYQTEKIKMKKD
;
A
#
# COMPACT_ATOMS: atom_id res chain seq x y z
N MET A 1 -27.25 -70.98 21.13
CA MET A 1 -27.73 -69.59 20.90
C MET A 1 -26.53 -68.66 21.01
N LYS A 2 -25.93 -68.24 19.89
CA LYS A 2 -24.79 -67.31 19.86
C LYS A 2 -25.30 -65.95 19.38
N ILE A 3 -25.24 -64.95 20.26
CA ILE A 3 -25.60 -63.56 19.96
C ILE A 3 -24.34 -62.87 19.42
N TYR A 4 -24.38 -62.44 18.17
CA TYR A 4 -23.35 -61.59 17.58
C TYR A 4 -23.72 -60.12 17.83
N LEU A 5 -22.88 -59.43 18.63
CA LEU A 5 -22.98 -58.01 18.88
C LEU A 5 -22.24 -57.27 17.75
N PHE A 6 -22.98 -56.64 16.83
CA PHE A 6 -22.40 -55.76 15.83
C PHE A 6 -22.08 -54.40 16.47
N LEU A 7 -20.79 -54.16 16.72
CA LEU A 7 -20.28 -52.84 17.08
C LEU A 7 -20.19 -51.99 15.79
N PHE A 8 -21.13 -51.08 15.59
CA PHE A 8 -21.00 -50.04 14.56
C PHE A 8 -20.02 -48.98 15.06
N ILE A 9 -18.76 -49.07 14.64
CA ILE A 9 -17.78 -48.01 14.87
C ILE A 9 -18.06 -46.89 13.87
N CYS A 10 -18.64 -45.78 14.34
CA CYS A 10 -18.75 -44.53 13.60
C CYS A 10 -17.36 -43.88 13.47
N ILE A 11 -16.68 -44.08 12.32
CA ILE A 11 -15.36 -43.47 12.01
C ILE A 11 -15.50 -42.13 11.25
N SER A 12 -16.71 -41.60 11.04
CA SER A 12 -16.91 -40.46 10.11
C SER A 12 -16.85 -39.04 10.72
N THR A 13 -16.54 -38.85 12.00
CA THR A 13 -16.63 -37.53 12.67
C THR A 13 -15.31 -36.78 12.84
N SER A 14 -14.15 -37.40 12.59
CA SER A 14 -12.85 -36.76 12.87
C SER A 14 -12.40 -35.77 11.78
N ALA A 15 -12.61 -36.10 10.50
CA ALA A 15 -12.19 -35.26 9.37
C ALA A 15 -13.06 -34.01 9.20
N SER A 16 -14.38 -34.10 9.46
CA SER A 16 -15.30 -32.96 9.34
C SER A 16 -15.03 -31.86 10.38
N ALA A 17 -14.52 -32.21 11.56
CA ALA A 17 -14.21 -31.25 12.64
C ALA A 17 -12.83 -30.58 12.50
N GLN A 18 -11.93 -31.11 11.66
CA GLN A 18 -10.52 -30.70 11.65
C GLN A 18 -10.28 -29.39 10.89
N TRP A 19 -10.93 -29.18 9.74
CA TRP A 19 -10.68 -27.99 8.90
C TRP A 19 -11.27 -26.70 9.49
N TYR A 20 -12.41 -26.79 10.19
CA TYR A 20 -13.06 -25.66 10.86
C TYR A 20 -12.14 -24.95 11.87
N LYS A 21 -11.21 -25.68 12.50
CA LYS A 21 -10.21 -25.09 13.42
C LYS A 21 -9.29 -24.09 12.73
N SER A 22 -9.10 -24.23 11.42
CA SER A 22 -8.21 -23.40 10.61
C SER A 22 -8.96 -22.39 9.74
N GLU A 23 -10.30 -22.33 9.80
CA GLU A 23 -11.09 -21.39 8.99
C GLU A 23 -10.78 -19.93 9.33
N ASN A 24 -10.42 -19.68 10.58
CA ASN A 24 -10.03 -18.35 11.07
C ASN A 24 -8.51 -18.13 11.10
N ASP A 25 -7.70 -19.05 10.57
CA ASP A 25 -6.25 -18.92 10.54
C ASP A 25 -5.86 -17.81 9.52
N PRO A 26 -5.16 -16.73 9.92
CA PRO A 26 -4.79 -15.63 9.03
C PRO A 26 -3.61 -15.96 8.10
N LEU A 27 -2.95 -17.12 8.27
CA LEU A 27 -1.74 -17.48 7.51
C LEU A 27 -1.92 -17.41 5.98
N PRO A 28 -3.02 -17.91 5.38
CA PRO A 28 -3.25 -17.78 3.93
C PRO A 28 -3.28 -16.32 3.46
N LEU A 29 -3.88 -15.42 4.25
CA LEU A 29 -3.92 -13.99 3.94
C LEU A 29 -2.53 -13.37 4.05
N HIS A 30 -1.79 -13.63 5.13
CA HIS A 30 -0.43 -13.10 5.29
C HIS A 30 0.52 -13.58 4.17
N ARG A 31 0.43 -14.85 3.76
CA ARG A 31 1.16 -15.38 2.61
C ARG A 31 0.77 -14.66 1.32
N SER A 32 -0.53 -14.38 1.14
CA SER A 32 -1.04 -13.66 -0.03
C SER A 32 -0.55 -12.21 -0.11
N GLN A 33 -0.46 -11.51 1.03
CA GLN A 33 0.08 -10.13 1.07
C GLN A 33 1.56 -10.10 0.70
N LYS A 34 2.37 -10.99 1.28
CA LYS A 34 3.81 -11.05 0.99
C LYS A 34 4.06 -11.39 -0.47
N ALA A 35 3.40 -12.43 -1.00
CA ALA A 35 3.57 -12.84 -2.39
C ALA A 35 3.11 -11.76 -3.38
N LEU A 36 1.98 -11.08 -3.12
CA LEU A 36 1.54 -9.98 -3.98
C LEU A 36 2.51 -8.79 -3.92
N SER A 37 3.08 -8.49 -2.75
CA SER A 37 4.13 -7.47 -2.60
C SER A 37 5.38 -7.84 -3.41
N ASP A 38 5.83 -9.08 -3.35
CA ASP A 38 7.00 -9.56 -4.09
C ASP A 38 6.77 -9.46 -5.62
N ILE A 39 5.55 -9.78 -6.08
CA ILE A 39 5.16 -9.61 -7.49
C ILE A 39 5.16 -8.12 -7.88
N ILE A 40 4.58 -7.24 -7.06
CA ILE A 40 4.54 -5.80 -7.31
C ILE A 40 5.95 -5.21 -7.46
N VAL A 41 6.88 -5.65 -6.61
CA VAL A 41 8.30 -5.27 -6.70
C VAL A 41 8.93 -5.80 -8.00
N SER A 42 8.67 -7.06 -8.34
CA SER A 42 9.25 -7.68 -9.54
C SER A 42 8.71 -7.07 -10.84
N ASP A 43 7.45 -6.66 -10.85
CA ASP A 43 6.78 -6.02 -12.00
C ASP A 43 7.05 -4.50 -12.08
N ILE A 44 7.80 -3.93 -11.12
CA ILE A 44 8.23 -2.53 -11.09
C ILE A 44 7.03 -1.56 -11.15
N PHE A 45 5.98 -1.85 -10.39
CA PHE A 45 4.84 -0.95 -10.29
C PHE A 45 5.19 0.32 -9.51
N SER A 46 4.69 1.46 -10.00
CA SER A 46 4.84 2.74 -9.32
C SER A 46 4.07 2.76 -7.98
N PRO A 47 4.47 3.60 -6.99
CA PRO A 47 3.79 3.64 -5.70
C PRO A 47 2.26 3.84 -5.76
N PRO A 48 1.71 4.75 -6.60
CA PRO A 48 0.26 4.90 -6.71
C PRO A 48 -0.41 3.63 -7.28
N VAL A 49 0.17 3.04 -8.33
CA VAL A 49 -0.39 1.82 -8.95
C VAL A 49 -0.33 0.64 -7.99
N ALA A 50 0.76 0.49 -7.22
CA ALA A 50 0.88 -0.54 -6.19
C ALA A 50 -0.27 -0.43 -5.17
N SER A 51 -0.59 0.78 -4.69
CA SER A 51 -1.71 0.98 -3.76
C SER A 51 -3.06 0.53 -4.33
N ARG A 52 -3.29 0.72 -5.63
CA ARG A 52 -4.48 0.24 -6.36
C ARG A 52 -4.57 -1.28 -6.39
N ILE A 53 -3.45 -1.95 -6.64
CA ILE A 53 -3.38 -3.42 -6.71
C ILE A 53 -3.76 -4.02 -5.35
N PHE A 54 -3.15 -3.51 -4.27
CA PHE A 54 -3.43 -3.99 -2.92
C PHE A 54 -4.87 -3.75 -2.48
N VAL A 55 -5.41 -2.54 -2.69
CA VAL A 55 -6.71 -2.18 -2.10
C VAL A 55 -7.86 -3.02 -2.65
N TYR A 56 -7.90 -3.27 -3.95
CA TYR A 56 -9.00 -4.03 -4.54
C TYR A 56 -8.94 -5.52 -4.21
N ALA A 57 -7.74 -6.11 -4.14
CA ALA A 57 -7.58 -7.49 -3.71
C ALA A 57 -8.03 -7.68 -2.25
N ASN A 58 -7.68 -6.73 -1.39
CA ASN A 58 -8.07 -6.73 0.03
C ASN A 58 -9.59 -6.53 0.23
N ILE A 59 -10.22 -5.61 -0.49
CA ILE A 59 -11.67 -5.40 -0.42
C ILE A 59 -12.42 -6.68 -0.79
N ALA A 60 -12.01 -7.39 -1.84
CA ALA A 60 -12.66 -8.64 -2.25
C ALA A 60 -12.58 -9.72 -1.15
N ALA A 61 -11.41 -9.87 -0.51
CA ALA A 61 -11.24 -10.80 0.60
C ALA A 61 -12.07 -10.39 1.83
N TYR A 62 -12.04 -9.09 2.19
CA TYR A 62 -12.74 -8.56 3.34
C TYR A 62 -14.26 -8.71 3.22
N GLU A 63 -14.83 -8.40 2.06
CA GLU A 63 -16.28 -8.49 1.86
C GLU A 63 -16.81 -9.91 2.05
N ILE A 64 -16.03 -10.92 1.65
CA ILE A 64 -16.36 -12.34 1.89
C ILE A 64 -16.27 -12.65 3.39
N GLN A 65 -15.18 -12.25 4.05
CA GLN A 65 -14.97 -12.51 5.46
C GLN A 65 -16.00 -11.82 6.36
N ALA A 66 -16.35 -10.57 6.05
CA ALA A 66 -17.34 -9.81 6.82
C ALA A 66 -18.72 -10.47 6.84
N LYS A 67 -19.09 -11.25 5.81
CA LYS A 67 -20.34 -12.03 5.80
C LYS A 67 -20.36 -13.18 6.80
N ASN A 68 -19.20 -13.73 7.16
CA ASN A 68 -19.10 -14.83 8.12
C ASN A 68 -19.00 -14.37 9.58
N HIS A 69 -18.90 -13.05 9.83
CA HIS A 69 -18.64 -12.52 11.16
C HIS A 69 -19.56 -11.36 11.51
N ASN A 70 -20.45 -11.57 12.49
CA ASN A 70 -21.44 -10.58 12.91
C ASN A 70 -20.83 -9.27 13.46
N GLN A 71 -19.57 -9.29 13.89
CA GLN A 71 -18.83 -8.12 14.39
C GLN A 71 -18.35 -7.17 13.28
N PHE A 72 -18.33 -7.62 12.03
CA PHE A 72 -17.89 -6.84 10.89
C PHE A 72 -19.07 -6.53 9.96
N GLN A 73 -18.93 -5.48 9.16
CA GLN A 73 -19.99 -5.02 8.27
C GLN A 73 -19.44 -4.67 6.90
N SER A 74 -20.24 -4.93 5.87
CA SER A 74 -19.86 -4.71 4.47
C SER A 74 -19.58 -3.23 4.18
N LEU A 75 -18.61 -3.00 3.29
CA LEU A 75 -18.27 -1.72 2.69
C LEU A 75 -19.30 -1.25 1.63
N LYS A 76 -20.34 -2.04 1.36
CA LYS A 76 -21.45 -1.67 0.47
C LYS A 76 -22.03 -0.32 0.86
N GLY A 77 -22.08 0.61 -0.10
CA GLY A 77 -22.59 1.96 0.09
C GLY A 77 -21.69 2.88 0.92
N GLN A 78 -20.57 2.38 1.45
CA GLN A 78 -19.57 3.17 2.17
C GLN A 78 -18.42 3.61 1.25
N LEU A 79 -18.13 2.83 0.20
CA LEU A 79 -17.16 3.19 -0.84
C LEU A 79 -17.88 3.73 -2.08
N ASN A 80 -17.25 4.70 -2.75
CA ASN A 80 -17.78 5.31 -3.96
C ASN A 80 -18.14 4.27 -5.02
N SER A 81 -19.41 4.28 -5.42
CA SER A 81 -19.98 3.38 -6.44
C SER A 81 -19.90 1.88 -6.12
N PHE A 82 -19.63 1.48 -4.87
CA PHE A 82 -19.54 0.08 -4.50
C PHE A 82 -20.87 -0.48 -3.97
N ASN A 83 -21.46 -1.41 -4.72
CA ASN A 83 -22.79 -1.96 -4.45
C ASN A 83 -22.76 -3.26 -3.61
N GLY A 84 -21.60 -3.65 -3.08
CA GLY A 84 -21.41 -4.88 -2.32
C GLY A 84 -21.23 -6.13 -3.19
N ILE A 85 -21.17 -7.28 -2.53
CA ILE A 85 -20.98 -8.58 -3.17
C ILE A 85 -22.22 -9.48 -3.01
N PRO A 86 -22.47 -10.42 -3.95
CA PRO A 86 -23.57 -11.37 -3.82
C PRO A 86 -23.41 -12.31 -2.61
N ASN A 87 -24.52 -12.89 -2.16
CA ASN A 87 -24.49 -13.96 -1.15
C ASN A 87 -24.03 -15.28 -1.79
N ALA A 88 -23.46 -16.15 -0.98
CA ALA A 88 -23.18 -17.52 -1.39
C ALA A 88 -24.48 -18.30 -1.59
N ASP A 89 -24.44 -19.29 -2.47
CA ASP A 89 -25.51 -20.28 -2.60
C ASP A 89 -25.65 -21.10 -1.31
N LYS A 90 -26.75 -21.87 -1.17
CA LYS A 90 -27.00 -22.73 0.01
C LYS A 90 -26.04 -23.93 0.17
N LYS A 91 -24.91 -23.95 -0.56
CA LYS A 91 -23.89 -25.00 -0.49
C LYS A 91 -22.93 -24.70 0.66
N GLN A 92 -22.37 -25.76 1.25
CA GLN A 92 -21.31 -25.60 2.24
C GLN A 92 -20.05 -25.02 1.59
N ILE A 93 -19.54 -23.93 2.15
CA ILE A 93 -18.33 -23.23 1.71
C ILE A 93 -17.41 -22.95 2.90
N SER A 94 -16.15 -22.66 2.59
CA SER A 94 -15.18 -21.99 3.43
C SER A 94 -15.04 -20.54 2.93
N TYR A 95 -15.32 -19.60 3.82
CA TYR A 95 -15.15 -18.17 3.55
C TYR A 95 -13.66 -17.83 3.43
N SER A 96 -12.77 -18.53 4.13
CA SER A 96 -11.32 -18.32 4.04
C SER A 96 -10.76 -18.74 2.68
N VAL A 97 -11.19 -19.89 2.14
CA VAL A 97 -10.83 -20.34 0.79
C VAL A 97 -11.42 -19.39 -0.26
N ALA A 98 -12.71 -19.02 -0.13
CA ALA A 98 -13.37 -18.10 -1.07
C ALA A 98 -12.70 -16.72 -1.08
N ALA A 99 -12.36 -16.17 0.09
CA ALA A 99 -11.68 -14.89 0.25
C ALA A 99 -10.28 -14.92 -0.37
N THR A 100 -9.51 -15.98 -0.10
CA THR A 100 -8.18 -16.17 -0.68
C THR A 100 -8.23 -16.28 -2.20
N TYR A 101 -9.19 -17.04 -2.73
CA TYR A 101 -9.37 -17.15 -4.18
C TYR A 101 -9.74 -15.81 -4.80
N ALA A 102 -10.72 -15.09 -4.23
CA ALA A 102 -11.15 -13.79 -4.73
C ALA A 102 -10.00 -12.77 -4.70
N TYR A 103 -9.23 -12.71 -3.61
CA TYR A 103 -8.02 -11.89 -3.49
C TYR A 103 -7.09 -12.09 -4.69
N TRP A 104 -6.77 -13.34 -5.00
CA TRP A 104 -5.83 -13.67 -6.08
C TRP A 104 -6.42 -13.48 -7.48
N GLN A 105 -7.72 -13.66 -7.69
CA GLN A 105 -8.33 -13.33 -8.98
C GLN A 105 -8.24 -11.82 -9.27
N ILE A 106 -8.44 -10.98 -8.26
CA ILE A 106 -8.21 -9.54 -8.39
C ILE A 106 -6.72 -9.25 -8.58
N GLY A 107 -5.87 -9.74 -7.69
CA GLY A 107 -4.42 -9.51 -7.72
C GLY A 107 -3.80 -9.87 -9.07
N LYS A 108 -4.06 -11.09 -9.55
CA LYS A 108 -3.62 -11.59 -10.86
C LYS A 108 -4.04 -10.66 -11.99
N ARG A 109 -5.29 -10.16 -11.99
CA ARG A 109 -5.82 -9.30 -13.05
C ARG A 109 -5.13 -7.92 -13.13
N LEU A 110 -4.49 -7.50 -12.04
CA LEU A 110 -3.91 -6.16 -11.88
C LEU A 110 -2.38 -6.13 -11.92
N VAL A 111 -1.71 -7.29 -12.04
CA VAL A 111 -0.26 -7.43 -12.17
C VAL A 111 0.12 -7.91 -13.58
N PHE A 112 1.41 -7.90 -13.93
CA PHE A 112 1.92 -8.46 -15.20
C PHE A 112 2.31 -9.93 -15.06
N SER A 113 2.92 -10.31 -13.93
CA SER A 113 3.37 -11.68 -13.65
C SER A 113 2.21 -12.60 -13.22
N GLU A 114 1.21 -12.78 -14.10
CA GLU A 114 -0.01 -13.55 -13.81
C GLU A 114 0.28 -15.00 -13.39
N GLN A 115 1.28 -15.65 -14.01
CA GLN A 115 1.62 -17.04 -13.67
C GLN A 115 2.16 -17.16 -12.25
N VAL A 116 3.00 -16.23 -11.80
CA VAL A 116 3.53 -16.21 -10.42
C VAL A 116 2.40 -16.00 -9.40
N ALA A 117 1.39 -15.21 -9.74
CA ALA A 117 0.18 -15.04 -8.93
C ALA A 117 -0.63 -16.35 -8.84
N LEU A 118 -0.79 -17.08 -9.96
CA LEU A 118 -1.47 -18.38 -9.99
C LEU A 118 -0.72 -19.43 -9.18
N ASP A 119 0.61 -19.49 -9.31
CA ASP A 119 1.44 -20.43 -8.55
C ASP A 119 1.36 -20.17 -7.04
N SER A 120 1.33 -18.88 -6.66
CA SER A 120 1.11 -18.45 -5.27
C SER A 120 -0.26 -18.88 -4.74
N LEU A 121 -1.33 -18.67 -5.53
CA LEU A 121 -2.67 -19.14 -5.19
C LEU A 121 -2.69 -20.67 -5.02
N ASN A 122 -2.13 -21.42 -5.97
CA ASN A 122 -2.09 -22.88 -5.94
C ASN A 122 -1.33 -23.41 -4.72
N SER A 123 -0.21 -22.78 -4.35
CA SER A 123 0.53 -23.12 -3.13
C SER A 123 -0.30 -22.93 -1.86
N ILE A 124 -1.15 -21.89 -1.82
CA ILE A 124 -2.03 -21.63 -0.68
C ILE A 124 -3.24 -22.57 -0.69
N LEU A 125 -3.81 -22.89 -1.85
CA LEU A 125 -4.88 -23.91 -1.96
C LEU A 125 -4.39 -25.30 -1.52
N SER A 126 -3.14 -25.66 -1.82
CA SER A 126 -2.52 -26.88 -1.31
C SER A 126 -2.39 -26.89 0.21
N TRP A 127 -2.15 -25.73 0.84
CA TRP A 127 -2.16 -25.61 2.31
C TRP A 127 -3.55 -25.90 2.88
N TYR A 128 -4.62 -25.40 2.26
CA TYR A 128 -5.99 -25.72 2.67
C TYR A 128 -6.27 -27.21 2.57
N LYS A 129 -5.90 -27.86 1.46
CA LYS A 129 -6.02 -29.32 1.31
C LYS A 129 -5.26 -30.07 2.41
N ALA A 130 -4.03 -29.66 2.71
CA ALA A 130 -3.22 -30.25 3.78
C ALA A 130 -3.82 -30.07 5.19
N LYS A 131 -4.69 -29.07 5.39
CA LYS A 131 -5.46 -28.86 6.64
C LYS A 131 -6.76 -29.67 6.71
N GLY A 132 -7.04 -30.50 5.71
CA GLY A 132 -8.18 -31.42 5.69
C GLY A 132 -9.49 -30.80 5.19
N TYR A 133 -9.43 -29.70 4.43
CA TYR A 133 -10.62 -29.12 3.80
C TYR A 133 -11.17 -30.11 2.75
N PRO A 134 -12.46 -30.49 2.80
CA PRO A 134 -13.04 -31.38 1.80
C PRO A 134 -12.98 -30.76 0.40
N ASP A 135 -12.64 -31.56 -0.62
CA ASP A 135 -12.53 -31.07 -2.00
C ASP A 135 -13.83 -30.40 -2.48
N THR A 136 -15.00 -30.93 -2.10
CA THR A 136 -16.30 -30.34 -2.43
C THR A 136 -16.48 -28.95 -1.83
N VAL A 137 -16.05 -28.74 -0.58
CA VAL A 137 -16.08 -27.44 0.09
C VAL A 137 -15.11 -26.49 -0.60
N VAL A 138 -13.88 -26.93 -0.92
CA VAL A 138 -12.89 -26.10 -1.63
C VAL A 138 -13.43 -25.66 -2.99
N GLN A 139 -14.00 -26.57 -3.79
CA GLN A 139 -14.56 -26.25 -5.10
C GLN A 139 -15.76 -25.29 -5.01
N ASN A 140 -16.70 -25.51 -4.08
CA ASN A 140 -17.81 -24.59 -3.85
C ASN A 140 -17.31 -23.19 -3.43
N SER A 141 -16.26 -23.14 -2.61
CA SER A 141 -15.65 -21.89 -2.15
C SER A 141 -14.96 -21.14 -3.29
N ILE A 142 -14.27 -21.85 -4.18
CA ILE A 142 -13.66 -21.29 -5.40
C ILE A 142 -14.74 -20.70 -6.31
N LEU A 143 -15.85 -21.42 -6.53
CA LEU A 143 -16.97 -20.91 -7.33
C LEU A 143 -17.56 -19.62 -6.73
N TYR A 144 -17.77 -19.58 -5.42
CA TYR A 144 -18.24 -18.35 -4.76
C TYR A 144 -17.21 -17.22 -4.86
N GLY A 145 -15.94 -17.51 -4.58
CA GLY A 145 -14.83 -16.56 -4.71
C GLY A 145 -14.73 -15.97 -6.11
N LYS A 146 -14.94 -16.79 -7.15
CA LYS A 146 -15.00 -16.34 -8.55
C LYS A 146 -16.15 -15.36 -8.80
N THR A 147 -17.36 -15.69 -8.34
CA THR A 147 -18.54 -14.82 -8.49
C THR A 147 -18.31 -13.47 -7.82
N VAL A 148 -17.68 -13.47 -6.64
CA VAL A 148 -17.30 -12.24 -5.94
C VAL A 148 -16.22 -11.47 -6.69
N SER A 149 -15.15 -12.11 -7.13
CA SER A 149 -14.08 -11.43 -7.88
C SER A 149 -14.60 -10.84 -9.19
N ASP A 150 -15.48 -11.53 -9.91
CA ASP A 150 -16.09 -11.01 -11.15
C ASP A 150 -16.96 -9.77 -10.86
N THR A 151 -17.66 -9.75 -9.73
CA THR A 151 -18.46 -8.59 -9.30
C THR A 151 -17.56 -7.41 -8.94
N VAL A 152 -16.49 -7.64 -8.17
CA VAL A 152 -15.55 -6.60 -7.78
C VAL A 152 -14.78 -6.07 -9.00
N LEU A 153 -14.35 -6.92 -9.94
CA LEU A 153 -13.67 -6.50 -11.17
C LEU A 153 -14.52 -5.57 -12.04
N LYS A 154 -15.84 -5.79 -12.11
CA LYS A 154 -16.75 -4.86 -12.80
C LYS A 154 -16.74 -3.46 -12.18
N TRP A 155 -16.66 -3.38 -10.84
CA TRP A 155 -16.54 -2.10 -10.13
C TRP A 155 -15.14 -1.48 -10.28
N VAL A 156 -14.08 -2.29 -10.29
CA VAL A 156 -12.69 -1.88 -10.55
C VAL A 156 -12.54 -1.30 -11.95
N ASP A 157 -13.18 -1.90 -12.96
CA ASP A 157 -13.11 -1.46 -14.36
C ASP A 157 -13.74 -0.08 -14.60
N GLN A 158 -14.46 0.46 -13.62
CA GLN A 158 -15.11 1.77 -13.67
C GLN A 158 -14.33 2.86 -12.92
N ASP A 159 -13.14 2.55 -12.40
CA ASP A 159 -12.36 3.47 -11.56
C ASP A 159 -11.51 4.50 -12.34
N LYS A 160 -11.66 4.55 -13.66
CA LYS A 160 -10.93 5.41 -14.60
C LYS A 160 -9.47 5.05 -14.87
N TYR A 161 -8.94 3.96 -14.31
CA TYR A 161 -7.55 3.56 -14.56
C TYR A 161 -7.26 3.23 -16.02
N LYS A 162 -8.16 2.55 -16.73
CA LYS A 162 -7.96 2.21 -18.15
C LYS A 162 -7.99 3.46 -19.04
N GLU A 163 -8.83 4.43 -18.70
CA GLU A 163 -8.93 5.70 -19.40
C GLU A 163 -7.67 6.55 -19.21
N THR A 164 -7.07 6.58 -18.01
CA THR A 164 -5.82 7.34 -17.79
C THR A 164 -4.65 6.79 -18.61
N ARG A 165 -4.61 5.49 -18.91
CA ARG A 165 -3.58 4.91 -19.81
C ARG A 165 -3.67 5.37 -21.27
N LYS A 166 -4.82 5.91 -21.68
CA LYS A 166 -5.06 6.41 -23.04
C LYS A 166 -4.75 7.90 -23.18
N LEU A 167 -4.46 8.59 -22.08
CA LEU A 167 -4.17 10.02 -22.10
C LEU A 167 -2.79 10.29 -22.71
N ARG A 168 -2.64 11.49 -23.29
CA ARG A 168 -1.36 11.93 -23.86
C ARG A 168 -0.28 11.95 -22.79
N ARG A 169 0.96 11.68 -23.18
CA ARG A 169 2.13 11.82 -22.30
C ARG A 169 2.17 13.21 -21.67
N TYR A 170 2.61 13.27 -20.42
CA TYR A 170 2.76 14.53 -19.71
C TYR A 170 3.68 15.49 -20.47
N SER A 171 3.22 16.71 -20.68
CA SER A 171 4.03 17.78 -21.25
C SER A 171 4.68 18.57 -20.12
N LEU A 172 6.00 18.66 -20.13
CA LEU A 172 6.74 19.44 -19.14
C LEU A 172 6.40 20.92 -19.27
N VAL A 173 6.15 21.58 -18.14
CA VAL A 173 5.92 23.03 -18.11
C VAL A 173 7.27 23.73 -18.04
N LYS A 174 7.63 24.42 -19.13
CA LYS A 174 8.93 25.10 -19.27
C LYS A 174 8.95 26.46 -18.57
N GLN A 175 8.99 26.44 -17.24
CA GLN A 175 9.09 27.63 -16.39
C GLN A 175 10.02 27.35 -15.20
N GLU A 176 10.75 28.36 -14.72
CA GLU A 176 11.52 28.22 -13.48
C GLU A 176 10.61 27.86 -12.30
N GLY A 177 11.12 27.06 -11.36
CA GLY A 177 10.34 26.55 -10.24
C GLY A 177 9.46 25.35 -10.55
N ASN A 178 9.32 24.98 -11.83
CA ASN A 178 8.58 23.79 -12.21
C ASN A 178 9.48 22.55 -12.32
N TRP A 179 8.88 21.39 -12.08
CA TRP A 179 9.54 20.10 -12.11
C TRP A 179 10.02 19.74 -13.52
N ALA A 180 11.24 19.23 -13.56
CA ALA A 180 11.83 18.57 -14.71
C ALA A 180 12.36 17.19 -14.29
N PRO A 181 12.48 16.23 -15.22
CA PRO A 181 13.14 14.95 -14.96
C PRO A 181 14.56 15.18 -14.44
N THR A 182 14.97 14.37 -13.46
CA THR A 182 16.26 14.49 -12.78
C THR A 182 17.24 13.39 -13.21
N PRO A 183 18.56 13.63 -13.13
CA PRO A 183 19.56 12.59 -13.29
C PRO A 183 19.38 11.43 -12.30
N PRO A 184 20.01 10.28 -12.58
CA PRO A 184 20.64 9.92 -13.86
C PRO A 184 19.64 9.51 -14.96
N GLY A 185 18.43 9.11 -14.59
CA GLY A 185 17.51 8.44 -15.51
C GLY A 185 16.68 9.37 -16.40
N TYR A 186 16.51 10.64 -16.00
CA TYR A 186 15.62 11.61 -16.67
C TYR A 186 14.26 11.00 -17.07
N MET A 187 13.72 10.17 -16.17
CA MET A 187 12.56 9.34 -16.48
C MET A 187 11.30 10.21 -16.66
N ALA A 188 10.39 9.71 -17.50
CA ALA A 188 9.09 10.34 -17.70
C ALA A 188 8.30 10.45 -16.38
N ALA A 189 7.45 11.47 -16.30
CA ALA A 189 6.63 11.74 -15.14
C ALA A 189 5.75 10.53 -14.76
N VAL A 190 5.84 10.08 -13.51
CA VAL A 190 5.10 8.92 -13.02
C VAL A 190 3.68 9.28 -12.61
N GLU A 191 2.71 8.72 -13.33
CA GLU A 191 1.27 8.82 -13.06
C GLU A 191 0.72 10.26 -13.04
N PRO A 192 0.95 11.09 -14.09
CA PRO A 192 0.55 12.50 -14.16
C PRO A 192 -0.97 12.76 -14.06
N TYR A 193 -1.78 11.72 -14.24
CA TYR A 193 -3.24 11.81 -14.21
C TYR A 193 -3.84 10.94 -13.10
N TRP A 194 -3.06 10.61 -12.06
CA TRP A 194 -3.55 9.79 -10.96
C TRP A 194 -4.73 10.43 -10.22
N ASN A 195 -4.84 11.76 -10.26
CA ASN A 195 -5.98 12.50 -9.72
C ASN A 195 -7.31 12.26 -10.46
N ARG A 196 -7.30 11.58 -11.61
CA ARG A 196 -8.51 11.19 -12.35
C ARG A 196 -9.05 9.82 -11.93
N ILE A 197 -8.30 9.06 -11.14
CA ILE A 197 -8.74 7.77 -10.60
C ILE A 197 -9.87 8.04 -9.60
N ARG A 198 -10.91 7.19 -9.62
CA ARG A 198 -12.03 7.27 -8.66
C ARG A 198 -11.49 7.05 -7.23
N PRO A 199 -11.58 8.03 -6.32
CA PRO A 199 -11.26 7.79 -4.92
C PRO A 199 -12.25 6.79 -4.30
N LEU A 200 -11.86 6.12 -3.22
CA LEU A 200 -12.73 5.15 -2.55
C LEU A 200 -13.64 5.81 -1.52
N VAL A 201 -13.13 6.78 -0.77
CA VAL A 201 -13.84 7.45 0.34
C VAL A 201 -13.90 8.95 0.14
N MET A 202 -12.82 9.55 -0.37
CA MET A 202 -12.83 10.96 -0.75
C MET A 202 -13.91 11.22 -1.81
N LYS A 203 -14.53 12.40 -1.79
CA LYS A 203 -15.52 12.83 -2.79
C LYS A 203 -14.84 13.23 -4.10
N THR A 204 -13.71 13.92 -3.99
CA THR A 204 -12.89 14.40 -5.11
C THR A 204 -11.42 14.24 -4.76
N ALA A 205 -10.54 14.19 -5.77
CA ALA A 205 -9.10 14.05 -5.54
C ALA A 205 -8.49 15.23 -4.76
N ASP A 206 -9.08 16.41 -4.89
CA ASP A 206 -8.61 17.66 -4.27
C ASP A 206 -9.28 17.98 -2.92
N GLN A 207 -10.08 17.07 -2.38
CA GLN A 207 -10.78 17.26 -1.09
C GLN A 207 -9.82 17.64 0.05
N PHE A 208 -8.58 17.12 0.01
CA PHE A 208 -7.53 17.41 0.99
C PHE A 208 -6.35 18.15 0.38
N LYS A 209 -6.60 19.07 -0.54
CA LYS A 209 -5.56 19.95 -1.10
C LYS A 209 -4.84 20.68 0.06
N PRO A 210 -3.50 20.55 0.19
CA PRO A 210 -2.76 21.19 1.27
C PRO A 210 -2.61 22.70 1.04
N ALA A 211 -1.97 23.39 2.00
CA ALA A 211 -1.49 24.76 1.79
C ALA A 211 -0.58 24.83 0.56
N ALA A 212 -0.52 25.97 -0.14
CA ALA A 212 0.40 26.13 -1.26
C ALA A 212 1.87 26.07 -0.78
N PRO A 213 2.80 25.51 -1.56
CA PRO A 213 4.21 25.58 -1.23
C PRO A 213 4.71 27.03 -1.34
N PRO A 214 5.82 27.40 -0.66
CA PRO A 214 6.44 28.71 -0.83
C PRO A 214 6.70 29.03 -2.31
N PRO A 215 6.46 30.26 -2.79
CA PRO A 215 6.78 30.61 -4.18
C PRO A 215 8.27 30.41 -4.48
N TYR A 216 8.58 29.87 -5.66
CA TYR A 216 9.95 29.77 -6.14
C TYR A 216 10.63 31.14 -6.15
N SER A 217 11.85 31.23 -5.63
CA SER A 217 12.63 32.47 -5.64
C SER A 217 14.13 32.19 -5.49
N LYS A 218 14.95 32.97 -6.20
CA LYS A 218 16.42 32.95 -6.05
C LYS A 218 16.93 33.91 -4.97
N ASP A 219 16.05 34.72 -4.39
CA ASP A 219 16.41 35.61 -3.28
C ASP A 219 16.78 34.77 -2.05
N LYS A 220 17.99 34.97 -1.54
CA LYS A 220 18.55 34.26 -0.37
C LYS A 220 17.72 34.44 0.90
N ASN A 221 16.95 35.53 0.98
CA ASN A 221 16.07 35.81 2.12
C ASN A 221 14.66 35.23 1.96
N SER A 222 14.31 34.68 0.78
CA SER A 222 13.00 34.09 0.55
C SER A 222 12.82 32.77 1.30
N THR A 223 11.58 32.46 1.68
CA THR A 223 11.24 31.18 2.32
C THR A 223 11.64 29.98 1.46
N PHE A 224 11.54 30.07 0.13
CA PHE A 224 11.97 28.99 -0.76
C PHE A 224 13.48 28.75 -0.67
N TYR A 225 14.29 29.80 -0.80
CA TYR A 225 15.75 29.66 -0.77
C TYR A 225 16.22 29.14 0.60
N ILE A 226 15.63 29.63 1.69
CA ILE A 226 15.94 29.14 3.05
C ILE A 226 15.67 27.63 3.16
N ASN A 227 14.54 27.15 2.65
CA ASN A 227 14.22 25.72 2.63
C ASN A 227 15.17 24.91 1.73
N ALA A 228 15.58 25.45 0.58
CA ALA A 228 16.55 24.78 -0.29
C ALA A 228 17.95 24.72 0.36
N ASN A 229 18.36 25.80 1.03
CA ASN A 229 19.61 25.85 1.77
C ASN A 229 19.59 24.92 2.99
N GLU A 230 18.43 24.71 3.61
CA GLU A 230 18.27 23.68 4.65
C GLU A 230 18.57 22.28 4.08
N VAL A 231 17.96 21.91 2.94
CA VAL A 231 18.22 20.60 2.30
C VAL A 231 19.71 20.44 1.97
N TYR A 232 20.34 21.48 1.40
CA TYR A 232 21.77 21.52 1.11
C TYR A 232 22.61 21.29 2.38
N THR A 233 22.35 22.08 3.41
CA THR A 233 23.11 22.06 4.68
C THR A 233 22.96 20.74 5.41
N VAL A 234 21.73 20.21 5.49
CA VAL A 234 21.47 18.90 6.08
C VAL A 234 22.23 17.82 5.31
N GLY A 235 22.10 17.80 3.98
CA GLY A 235 22.75 16.80 3.13
C GLY A 235 24.28 16.76 3.26
N LYS A 236 24.94 17.90 3.54
CA LYS A 236 26.40 17.96 3.76
C LYS A 236 26.85 17.49 5.14
N ASN A 237 25.96 17.50 6.13
CA ASN A 237 26.31 17.30 7.54
C ASN A 237 25.55 16.14 8.19
N LEU A 238 25.15 15.13 7.42
CA LEU A 238 24.43 13.97 7.94
C LEU A 238 25.32 13.12 8.86
N ASP A 239 24.77 12.79 10.03
CA ASP A 239 25.35 11.72 10.84
C ASP A 239 24.94 10.33 10.32
N LYS A 240 25.57 9.29 10.87
CA LYS A 240 25.30 7.88 10.53
C LYS A 240 23.82 7.52 10.70
N LYS A 241 23.18 8.00 11.78
CA LYS A 241 21.79 7.67 12.10
C LYS A 241 20.83 8.29 11.09
N GLN A 242 21.05 9.53 10.68
CA GLN A 242 20.25 10.22 9.66
C GLN A 242 20.41 9.56 8.29
N LEU A 243 21.63 9.14 7.93
CA LEU A 243 21.90 8.36 6.73
C LEU A 243 21.15 7.02 6.73
N ASP A 244 21.20 6.29 7.83
CA ASP A 244 20.52 5.00 7.96
C ASP A 244 18.99 5.16 7.93
N ILE A 245 18.45 6.24 8.51
CA ILE A 245 17.03 6.61 8.40
C ILE A 245 16.64 6.90 6.94
N ALA A 246 17.43 7.69 6.22
CA ALA A 246 17.17 8.01 4.81
C ALA A 246 17.12 6.73 3.96
N LYS A 247 18.09 5.82 4.14
CA LYS A 247 18.14 4.56 3.40
C LYS A 247 16.99 3.61 3.73
N PHE A 248 16.64 3.49 5.01
CA PHE A 248 15.55 2.62 5.47
C PHE A 248 14.20 2.99 4.84
N TRP A 249 13.92 4.28 4.75
CA TRP A 249 12.65 4.78 4.22
C TRP A 249 12.74 5.20 2.75
N ASP A 250 13.79 4.85 2.00
CA ASP A 250 13.94 5.28 0.60
C ASP A 250 12.77 4.76 -0.25
N CYS A 251 12.49 3.46 -0.13
CA CYS A 251 11.37 2.74 -0.75
C CYS A 251 11.10 3.15 -2.21
N ASN A 252 12.18 3.40 -2.97
CA ASN A 252 12.12 3.86 -4.36
C ASN A 252 12.30 2.67 -5.31
N PRO A 253 11.23 2.16 -5.96
CA PRO A 253 11.34 1.04 -6.90
C PRO A 253 12.07 1.40 -8.21
N PHE A 254 12.40 2.69 -8.42
CA PHE A 254 13.08 3.19 -9.62
C PHE A 254 14.59 3.41 -9.41
N PHE A 255 15.17 2.90 -8.32
CA PHE A 255 16.58 3.11 -8.05
C PHE A 255 17.44 2.49 -9.16
N LEU A 256 18.17 3.31 -9.91
CA LEU A 256 19.02 2.90 -11.02
C LEU A 256 20.47 2.82 -10.57
N ASN A 257 21.10 1.67 -10.77
CA ASN A 257 22.55 1.51 -10.66
C ASN A 257 23.15 1.77 -12.03
N LEU A 258 24.09 2.70 -12.09
CA LEU A 258 24.92 2.97 -13.26
C LEU A 258 26.31 2.41 -13.01
N ASN A 259 26.73 1.40 -13.79
CA ASN A 259 28.09 0.89 -13.81
C ASN A 259 28.60 0.87 -15.26
N GLY A 260 29.19 1.98 -15.70
CA GLY A 260 29.59 2.16 -17.10
C GLY A 260 28.37 2.18 -18.05
N HIS A 261 28.32 1.25 -19.01
CA HIS A 261 27.17 1.09 -19.92
C HIS A 261 26.05 0.23 -19.33
N MET A 262 26.26 -0.41 -18.17
CA MET A 262 25.26 -1.27 -17.54
C MET A 262 24.36 -0.45 -16.63
N ASN A 263 23.07 -0.43 -16.97
CA ASN A 263 22.01 0.19 -16.17
C ASN A 263 21.07 -0.90 -15.67
N TYR A 264 20.93 -1.05 -14.35
CA TYR A 264 19.97 -2.00 -13.77
C TYR A 264 19.28 -1.42 -12.54
N ALA A 265 18.01 -1.78 -12.35
CA ALA A 265 17.23 -1.31 -11.20
C ALA A 265 17.49 -2.17 -9.96
N THR A 266 17.69 -1.55 -8.79
CA THR A 266 17.64 -2.26 -7.50
C THR A 266 16.18 -2.45 -7.10
N LYS A 267 15.78 -3.70 -6.86
CA LYS A 267 14.45 -4.04 -6.35
C LYS A 267 14.29 -3.51 -4.93
N LYS A 268 13.31 -2.63 -4.71
CA LYS A 268 12.90 -2.08 -3.41
C LYS A 268 11.38 -2.09 -3.33
N ILE A 269 10.83 -2.23 -2.12
CA ILE A 269 9.38 -2.04 -1.90
C ILE A 269 9.00 -0.57 -2.07
N SER A 270 7.74 -0.33 -2.43
CA SER A 270 7.16 1.02 -2.40
C SER A 270 6.66 1.36 -0.99
N PRO A 271 6.42 2.64 -0.67
CA PRO A 271 5.95 3.04 0.67
C PRO A 271 4.63 2.39 1.05
N GLY A 272 3.73 2.17 0.08
CA GLY A 272 2.47 1.47 0.33
C GLY A 272 2.69 0.01 0.75
N ALA A 273 3.60 -0.70 0.08
CA ALA A 273 3.96 -2.08 0.42
C ALA A 273 4.64 -2.18 1.80
N HIS A 274 5.48 -1.20 2.17
CA HIS A 274 6.09 -1.10 3.50
C HIS A 274 5.02 -1.00 4.60
N TRP A 275 4.07 -0.07 4.48
CA TRP A 275 2.98 0.09 5.47
C TRP A 275 2.01 -1.09 5.52
N ILE A 276 1.78 -1.78 4.41
CA ILE A 276 1.03 -3.04 4.40
C ILE A 276 1.82 -4.13 5.15
N SER A 277 3.13 -4.19 4.98
CA SER A 277 3.97 -5.15 5.71
C SER A 277 4.02 -4.86 7.22
N ILE A 278 4.09 -3.58 7.62
CA ILE A 278 3.93 -3.14 9.03
C ILE A 278 2.55 -3.55 9.57
N THR A 279 1.49 -3.42 8.78
CA THR A 279 0.14 -3.90 9.17
C THR A 279 0.18 -5.40 9.48
N GLY A 280 0.88 -6.19 8.66
CA GLY A 280 1.07 -7.62 8.91
C GLY A 280 1.83 -7.93 10.19
N ILE A 281 2.86 -7.15 10.52
CA ILE A 281 3.58 -7.26 11.80
C ILE A 281 2.62 -7.00 12.96
N ALA A 282 1.84 -5.92 12.91
CA ALA A 282 0.88 -5.57 13.95
C ALA A 282 -0.21 -6.64 14.15
N CYS A 283 -0.77 -7.18 13.06
CA CYS A 283 -1.74 -8.27 13.10
C CYS A 283 -1.17 -9.51 13.81
N LYS A 284 0.07 -9.91 13.49
CA LYS A 284 0.74 -11.05 14.12
C LYS A 284 0.98 -10.82 15.61
N LEU A 285 1.49 -9.65 15.98
CA LEU A 285 1.74 -9.26 17.38
C LEU A 285 0.45 -9.26 18.22
N LYS A 286 -0.69 -8.93 17.63
CA LYS A 286 -2.00 -8.97 18.29
C LYS A 286 -2.75 -10.29 18.12
N SER A 287 -2.13 -11.27 17.47
CA SER A 287 -2.72 -12.58 17.16
C SER A 287 -4.11 -12.45 16.51
N PHE A 288 -4.26 -11.47 15.61
CA PHE A 288 -5.51 -11.24 14.89
C PHE A 288 -5.82 -12.45 14.02
N ASN A 289 -7.07 -12.94 14.09
CA ASN A 289 -7.56 -13.99 13.21
C ASN A 289 -7.75 -13.48 11.75
N TYR A 290 -8.21 -14.33 10.83
CA TYR A 290 -8.35 -13.98 9.42
C TYR A 290 -9.16 -12.69 9.21
N VAL A 291 -10.39 -12.61 9.73
CA VAL A 291 -11.26 -11.45 9.52
C VAL A 291 -10.69 -10.17 10.16
N GLN A 292 -10.09 -10.27 11.34
CA GLN A 292 -9.44 -9.13 12.01
C GLN A 292 -8.23 -8.63 11.21
N SER A 293 -7.42 -9.56 10.69
CA SER A 293 -6.29 -9.23 9.82
C SER A 293 -6.76 -8.62 8.49
N SER A 294 -7.80 -9.17 7.88
CA SER A 294 -8.41 -8.66 6.65
C SER A 294 -9.00 -7.27 6.84
N PHE A 295 -9.64 -7.01 7.99
CA PHE A 295 -10.10 -5.68 8.39
C PHE A 295 -8.94 -4.68 8.47
N ALA A 296 -7.84 -5.05 9.14
CA ALA A 296 -6.68 -4.18 9.29
C ALA A 296 -6.01 -3.87 7.95
N TYR A 297 -5.75 -4.90 7.12
CA TYR A 297 -5.18 -4.70 5.79
C TYR A 297 -6.07 -3.85 4.89
N THR A 298 -7.37 -4.14 4.84
CA THR A 298 -8.31 -3.41 3.98
C THR A 298 -8.42 -1.95 4.40
N SER A 299 -8.50 -1.68 5.71
CA SER A 299 -8.53 -0.32 6.24
C SER A 299 -7.26 0.46 5.86
N THR A 300 -6.08 -0.13 6.05
CA THR A 300 -4.82 0.51 5.68
C THR A 300 -4.70 0.72 4.17
N CYS A 301 -5.12 -0.25 3.35
CA CYS A 301 -5.03 -0.13 1.89
C CYS A 301 -5.94 0.98 1.35
N ILE A 302 -7.15 1.13 1.90
CA ILE A 302 -8.06 2.24 1.54
C ILE A 302 -7.41 3.58 1.89
N ALA A 303 -6.77 3.68 3.06
CA ALA A 303 -6.08 4.90 3.52
C ALA A 303 -4.94 5.31 2.59
N LEU A 304 -4.14 4.32 2.20
CA LEU A 304 -3.01 4.51 1.29
C LEU A 304 -3.48 4.90 -0.11
N PHE A 305 -4.50 4.22 -0.65
CA PHE A 305 -4.98 4.48 -2.00
C PHE A 305 -5.52 5.91 -2.16
N ASP A 306 -6.39 6.35 -1.24
CA ASP A 306 -6.91 7.72 -1.26
C ASP A 306 -5.80 8.76 -0.96
N ALA A 307 -4.85 8.43 -0.08
CA ALA A 307 -3.66 9.26 0.17
C ALA A 307 -2.81 9.47 -1.09
N PHE A 308 -2.59 8.42 -1.89
CA PHE A 308 -1.86 8.53 -3.16
C PHE A 308 -2.63 9.37 -4.19
N ILE A 309 -3.95 9.24 -4.29
CA ILE A 309 -4.77 10.08 -5.17
C ILE A 309 -4.66 11.56 -4.77
N SER A 310 -4.83 11.87 -3.49
CA SER A 310 -4.77 13.24 -2.98
C SER A 310 -3.38 13.86 -3.12
N CYS A 311 -2.33 13.09 -2.84
CA CYS A 311 -0.96 13.54 -2.98
C CYS A 311 -0.60 13.82 -4.45
N TRP A 312 -0.97 12.92 -5.37
CA TRP A 312 -0.66 13.10 -6.79
C TRP A 312 -1.47 14.23 -7.43
N ASP A 313 -2.68 14.52 -6.94
CA ASP A 313 -3.41 15.73 -7.36
C ASP A 313 -2.58 16.99 -7.12
N GLU A 314 -2.04 17.15 -5.90
CA GLU A 314 -1.23 18.32 -5.58
C GLU A 314 0.14 18.32 -6.29
N LYS A 315 0.76 17.14 -6.49
CA LYS A 315 2.04 17.04 -7.24
C LYS A 315 1.95 17.62 -8.63
N TYR A 316 0.90 17.27 -9.36
CA TYR A 316 0.72 17.74 -10.73
C TYR A 316 -0.02 19.07 -10.83
N ARG A 317 -0.61 19.55 -9.72
CA ARG A 317 -1.15 20.92 -9.61
C ARG A 317 -0.05 21.96 -9.36
N SER A 318 0.80 21.73 -8.36
CA SER A 318 1.92 22.62 -8.02
C SER A 318 3.09 22.47 -9.00
N ASN A 319 3.27 21.26 -9.55
CA ASN A 319 4.37 20.90 -10.44
C ASN A 319 5.74 21.36 -9.92
N TYR A 320 5.97 21.25 -8.61
CA TYR A 320 7.08 21.91 -7.92
C TYR A 320 8.45 21.26 -8.18
N ILE A 321 9.48 22.09 -8.39
CA ILE A 321 10.88 21.69 -8.64
C ILE A 321 11.50 20.88 -7.49
N ARG A 322 12.41 19.95 -7.81
CA ARG A 322 13.14 19.14 -6.82
C ARG A 322 14.37 19.87 -6.26
N PRO A 323 14.83 19.55 -5.02
CA PRO A 323 15.97 20.23 -4.41
C PRO A 323 17.24 20.15 -5.24
N GLU A 324 17.59 18.96 -5.77
CA GLU A 324 18.81 18.80 -6.56
C GLU A 324 18.88 19.74 -7.75
N THR A 325 17.76 19.97 -8.46
CA THR A 325 17.74 20.83 -9.64
C THR A 325 18.01 22.29 -9.27
N PHE A 326 17.47 22.75 -8.13
CA PHE A 326 17.71 24.11 -7.68
C PHE A 326 19.10 24.30 -7.08
N ILE A 327 19.53 23.37 -6.21
CA ILE A 327 20.81 23.41 -5.52
C ILE A 327 21.95 23.35 -6.53
N ASP A 328 21.90 22.42 -7.50
CA ASP A 328 22.91 22.27 -8.55
C ASP A 328 23.09 23.57 -9.35
N ALA A 329 21.98 24.21 -9.74
CA ALA A 329 22.01 25.40 -10.59
C ALA A 329 22.27 26.72 -9.85
N ASN A 330 22.04 26.81 -8.53
CA ASN A 330 22.01 28.10 -7.81
C ASN A 330 22.79 28.13 -6.49
N ILE A 331 23.26 26.99 -5.97
CA ILE A 331 23.96 26.90 -4.67
C ILE A 331 25.30 26.20 -4.82
N ASP A 332 25.33 24.96 -5.33
CA ASP A 332 26.52 24.11 -5.40
C ASP A 332 26.33 23.02 -6.48
N GLU A 333 26.97 23.19 -7.64
CA GLU A 333 26.92 22.27 -8.79
C GLU A 333 27.49 20.87 -8.53
N ASN A 334 28.25 20.71 -7.44
CA ASN A 334 28.84 19.42 -7.04
C ASN A 334 27.99 18.68 -6.02
N TRP A 335 26.93 19.31 -5.49
CA TRP A 335 26.07 18.69 -4.50
C TRP A 335 25.16 17.65 -5.15
N ARG A 336 25.05 16.48 -4.50
CA ARG A 336 24.12 15.42 -4.91
C ARG A 336 23.31 14.94 -3.72
N PRO A 337 22.02 14.61 -3.90
CA PRO A 337 21.20 14.07 -2.82
C PRO A 337 21.69 12.67 -2.43
N ILE A 338 21.46 12.29 -1.18
CA ILE A 338 21.79 10.95 -0.66
C ILE A 338 20.94 9.88 -1.34
N LEU A 339 19.67 10.18 -1.56
CA LEU A 339 18.73 9.31 -2.28
C LEU A 339 18.58 9.82 -3.71
N GLN A 340 18.49 8.88 -4.66
CA GLN A 340 18.16 9.24 -6.03
C GLN A 340 16.75 9.86 -6.09
N THR A 341 16.63 11.04 -6.70
CA THR A 341 15.35 11.74 -6.79
C THR A 341 14.32 10.93 -7.59
N PRO A 342 13.12 10.67 -7.03
CA PRO A 342 12.07 9.98 -7.74
C PRO A 342 11.49 10.82 -8.90
N PRO A 343 11.05 10.19 -10.01
CA PRO A 343 10.66 10.87 -11.25
C PRO A 343 9.22 11.42 -11.23
N PHE A 344 8.96 12.31 -10.28
CA PHE A 344 7.70 13.04 -10.13
C PHE A 344 7.91 14.35 -9.36
N PRO A 345 6.99 15.34 -9.50
CA PRO A 345 7.09 16.64 -8.82
C PRO A 345 7.25 16.54 -7.30
N GLU A 346 7.86 17.58 -6.72
CA GLU A 346 8.30 17.59 -5.33
C GLU A 346 7.12 17.68 -4.35
N TYR A 347 6.25 18.67 -4.49
CA TYR A 347 5.28 19.01 -3.46
C TYR A 347 3.92 18.30 -3.64
N PRO A 348 3.33 17.65 -2.61
CA PRO A 348 3.86 17.38 -1.28
C PRO A 348 4.61 16.03 -1.25
N SER A 349 5.24 15.70 -0.12
CA SER A 349 5.96 14.43 0.02
C SER A 349 5.00 13.24 0.11
N GLY A 350 5.04 12.35 -0.88
CA GLY A 350 4.19 11.14 -0.91
C GLY A 350 4.44 10.19 0.26
N HIS A 351 5.69 10.10 0.73
CA HIS A 351 6.02 9.37 1.96
C HIS A 351 5.31 9.97 3.16
N SER A 352 5.26 11.31 3.27
CA SER A 352 4.66 11.99 4.42
C SER A 352 3.15 11.82 4.44
N VAL A 353 2.48 11.97 3.29
CA VAL A 353 1.03 11.78 3.15
C VAL A 353 0.63 10.33 3.41
N ALA A 354 1.24 9.38 2.71
CA ALA A 354 0.89 7.96 2.81
C ALA A 354 1.19 7.39 4.22
N SER A 355 2.37 7.70 4.78
CA SER A 355 2.76 7.20 6.10
C SER A 355 1.87 7.73 7.21
N THR A 356 1.55 9.03 7.17
CA THR A 356 0.71 9.62 8.22
C THR A 356 -0.74 9.13 8.14
N SER A 357 -1.26 8.92 6.92
CA SER A 357 -2.59 8.33 6.72
C SER A 357 -2.66 6.89 7.24
N ALA A 358 -1.69 6.05 6.87
CA ALA A 358 -1.60 4.66 7.33
C ALA A 358 -1.40 4.58 8.86
N ALA A 359 -0.49 5.38 9.42
CA ALA A 359 -0.26 5.42 10.86
C ALA A 359 -1.50 5.83 11.65
N TYR A 360 -2.27 6.79 11.14
CA TYR A 360 -3.52 7.21 11.78
C TYR A 360 -4.52 6.05 11.86
N VAL A 361 -4.75 5.35 10.74
CA VAL A 361 -5.67 4.20 10.68
C VAL A 361 -5.19 3.07 11.58
N LEU A 362 -3.91 2.71 11.53
CA LEU A 362 -3.33 1.67 12.37
C LEU A 362 -3.41 2.01 13.86
N THR A 363 -3.20 3.29 14.22
CA THR A 363 -3.38 3.76 15.61
C THR A 363 -4.82 3.59 16.08
N LYS A 364 -5.83 3.83 15.21
CA LYS A 364 -7.25 3.59 15.55
C LYS A 364 -7.57 2.11 15.73
N ILE A 365 -6.89 1.22 15.03
CA ILE A 365 -7.14 -0.23 15.07
C ILE A 365 -6.44 -0.89 16.25
N PHE A 366 -5.17 -0.57 16.47
CA PHE A 366 -4.28 -1.28 17.38
C PHE A 366 -4.03 -0.52 18.70
N GLY A 367 -4.43 0.75 18.76
CA GLY A 367 -4.15 1.65 19.88
C GLY A 367 -2.93 2.53 19.65
N ASP A 368 -2.84 3.60 20.44
CA ASP A 368 -1.64 4.42 20.50
C ASP A 368 -0.52 3.71 21.29
N ASN A 369 0.73 4.17 21.12
CA ASN A 369 1.92 3.57 21.75
C ASN A 369 2.10 2.06 21.46
N PHE A 370 1.65 1.62 20.28
CA PHE A 370 1.86 0.26 19.80
C PHE A 370 3.33 0.05 19.41
N LYS A 371 4.07 -0.69 20.24
CA LYS A 371 5.48 -0.99 20.00
C LYS A 371 5.63 -2.12 18.98
N PHE A 372 6.53 -1.96 18.01
CA PHE A 372 6.85 -3.01 17.04
C PHE A 372 8.29 -2.91 16.55
N GLN A 373 8.80 -4.04 16.07
CA GLN A 373 10.06 -4.11 15.33
C GLN A 373 9.73 -4.25 13.85
N ASP A 374 10.20 -3.30 13.06
CA ASP A 374 10.07 -3.28 11.61
C ASP A 374 11.25 -4.01 10.98
N ASN A 375 10.99 -5.22 10.51
CA ASN A 375 11.92 -6.06 9.77
C ASN A 375 11.57 -6.13 8.27
N THR A 376 10.75 -5.23 7.75
CA THR A 376 10.25 -5.32 6.37
C THR A 376 11.33 -5.11 5.33
N GLU A 377 12.37 -4.34 5.67
CA GLU A 377 13.50 -4.02 4.79
C GLU A 377 14.67 -5.01 4.91
N THR A 378 14.57 -6.06 5.74
CA THR A 378 15.66 -7.06 5.88
C THR A 378 15.87 -7.89 4.62
N ASP A 379 14.78 -8.18 3.89
CA ASP A 379 14.83 -8.85 2.59
C ASP A 379 15.54 -7.98 1.53
N PHE A 380 15.70 -6.68 1.79
CA PHE A 380 16.38 -5.70 0.94
C PHE A 380 17.74 -5.26 1.51
N GLY A 381 18.26 -5.99 2.51
CA GLY A 381 19.61 -5.80 3.05
C GLY A 381 19.74 -4.68 4.09
N LEU A 382 18.64 -4.18 4.65
CA LEU A 382 18.65 -3.15 5.69
C LEU A 382 18.32 -3.73 7.08
N PRO A 383 18.85 -3.13 8.17
CA PRO A 383 18.66 -3.66 9.51
C PRO A 383 17.23 -3.41 10.02
N VAL A 384 16.83 -4.22 11.01
CA VAL A 384 15.56 -4.04 11.75
C VAL A 384 15.58 -2.69 12.50
N ARG A 385 14.44 -1.98 12.49
CA ARG A 385 14.24 -0.76 13.27
C ARG A 385 13.13 -0.94 14.29
N SER A 386 13.26 -0.32 15.47
CA SER A 386 12.25 -0.43 16.54
C SER A 386 11.48 0.88 16.66
N PHE A 387 10.16 0.78 16.78
CA PHE A 387 9.27 1.91 16.96
C PHE A 387 8.37 1.71 18.18
N THR A 388 8.07 2.78 18.89
CA THR A 388 7.16 2.80 20.04
C THR A 388 5.73 3.12 19.65
N SER A 389 5.49 3.64 18.44
CA SER A 389 4.16 3.88 17.88
C SER A 389 4.22 3.98 16.35
N PHE A 390 3.09 3.79 15.68
CA PHE A 390 2.97 4.05 14.23
C PHE A 390 3.23 5.53 13.90
N ASN A 391 2.84 6.44 14.79
CA ASN A 391 3.11 7.88 14.63
C ASN A 391 4.62 8.17 14.64
N GLN A 392 5.39 7.50 15.51
CA GLN A 392 6.85 7.62 15.51
C GLN A 392 7.44 7.13 14.18
N ALA A 393 7.00 5.98 13.68
CA ALA A 393 7.44 5.44 12.39
C ALA A 393 7.09 6.38 11.23
N ALA A 394 5.87 6.94 11.19
CA ALA A 394 5.48 7.90 10.17
C ALA A 394 6.27 9.22 10.23
N ASN A 395 6.59 9.71 11.43
CA ASN A 395 7.43 10.89 11.59
C ASN A 395 8.86 10.62 11.10
N GLU A 396 9.42 9.43 11.40
CA GLU A 396 10.73 9.04 10.89
C GLU A 396 10.73 8.89 9.36
N ALA A 397 9.68 8.28 8.80
CA ALA A 397 9.50 8.16 7.35
C ALA A 397 9.40 9.52 6.66
N ALA A 398 8.72 10.49 7.28
CA ALA A 398 8.55 11.84 6.75
C ALA A 398 9.88 12.62 6.75
N ILE A 399 10.57 12.68 7.90
CA ILE A 399 11.83 13.43 8.03
C ILE A 399 12.98 12.79 7.25
N SER A 400 12.93 11.47 7.00
CA SER A 400 13.90 10.76 6.17
C SER A 400 14.08 11.39 4.78
N ARG A 401 13.04 12.09 4.28
CA ARG A 401 13.06 12.70 2.95
C ARG A 401 13.87 13.99 2.90
N LEU A 402 13.99 14.69 4.02
CA LEU A 402 14.92 15.82 4.19
C LEU A 402 16.35 15.28 4.26
N TYR A 403 16.59 14.23 5.06
CA TYR A 403 17.90 13.57 5.14
C TYR A 403 18.32 12.97 3.79
N GLY A 404 17.35 12.49 3.00
CA GLY A 404 17.59 11.99 1.66
C GLY A 404 17.96 13.05 0.63
N GLY A 405 17.77 14.35 0.92
CA GLY A 405 18.09 15.45 0.01
C GLY A 405 17.03 15.71 -1.08
N ILE A 406 15.82 15.17 -0.95
CA ILE A 406 14.86 15.08 -2.07
C ILE A 406 13.52 15.76 -1.82
N HIS A 407 13.30 16.27 -0.61
CA HIS A 407 12.13 17.06 -0.25
C HIS A 407 12.49 18.26 0.61
N TYR A 408 11.81 19.38 0.36
CA TYR A 408 11.85 20.55 1.24
C TYR A 408 10.96 20.32 2.46
N ARG A 409 11.26 21.01 3.57
CA ARG A 409 10.48 20.93 4.81
C ARG A 409 8.96 21.16 4.64
N PRO A 410 8.49 22.16 3.86
CA PRO A 410 7.05 22.35 3.64
C PRO A 410 6.36 21.13 3.02
N ALA A 411 7.01 20.43 2.09
CA ALA A 411 6.43 19.23 1.46
C ALA A 411 6.26 18.08 2.46
N ILE A 412 7.13 18.03 3.46
CA ILE A 412 7.09 17.03 4.54
C ILE A 412 5.96 17.38 5.50
N GLU A 413 6.00 18.57 6.11
CA GLU A 413 5.08 18.98 7.17
C GLU A 413 3.63 19.10 6.66
N ASN A 414 3.41 19.77 5.52
CA ASN A 414 2.08 19.85 4.91
C ASN A 414 1.60 18.49 4.40
N GLY A 415 2.52 17.63 3.96
CA GLY A 415 2.20 16.25 3.60
C GLY A 415 1.71 15.43 4.80
N GLN A 416 2.30 15.61 5.98
CA GLN A 416 1.82 14.94 7.20
C GLN A 416 0.43 15.45 7.61
N ILE A 417 0.18 16.76 7.51
CA ILE A 417 -1.16 17.34 7.76
C ILE A 417 -2.19 16.75 6.81
N GLN A 418 -1.89 16.72 5.51
CA GLN A 418 -2.75 16.13 4.48
C GLN A 418 -3.04 14.66 4.78
N GLY A 419 -2.01 13.85 5.07
CA GLY A 419 -2.16 12.43 5.38
C GLY A 419 -3.00 12.18 6.62
N ARG A 420 -2.80 12.96 7.69
CA ARG A 420 -3.60 12.87 8.93
C ARG A 420 -5.08 13.14 8.65
N ASN A 421 -5.39 14.17 7.87
CA ASN A 421 -6.78 14.53 7.54
C ASN A 421 -7.48 13.43 6.72
N ILE A 422 -6.77 12.80 5.78
CA ILE A 422 -7.29 11.67 4.99
C ILE A 422 -7.58 10.46 5.89
N GLY A 423 -6.62 10.06 6.73
CA GLY A 423 -6.81 8.95 7.67
C GLY A 423 -7.94 9.21 8.66
N ALA A 424 -8.04 10.44 9.18
CA ALA A 424 -9.15 10.84 10.07
C ALA A 424 -10.50 10.74 9.36
N TYR A 425 -10.63 11.33 8.18
CA TYR A 425 -11.85 11.30 7.40
C TYR A 425 -12.29 9.87 7.06
N GLN A 426 -11.36 9.01 6.66
CA GLN A 426 -11.68 7.61 6.39
C GLN A 426 -12.25 6.91 7.63
N THR A 427 -11.62 7.04 8.79
CA THR A 427 -12.07 6.37 10.03
C THR A 427 -13.42 6.91 10.54
N GLU A 428 -13.75 8.15 10.19
CA GLU A 428 -15.06 8.73 10.46
C GLU A 428 -16.12 8.12 9.53
N LYS A 429 -15.85 8.08 8.22
CA LYS A 429 -16.82 7.69 7.18
C LYS A 429 -17.05 6.20 7.04
N ILE A 430 -15.99 5.39 7.17
CA ILE A 430 -16.08 3.95 7.05
C ILE A 430 -16.29 3.33 8.42
N LYS A 431 -17.37 2.56 8.55
CA LYS A 431 -17.64 1.68 9.68
C LYS A 431 -17.51 0.25 9.19
N MET A 432 -16.43 -0.43 9.57
CA MET A 432 -16.17 -1.83 9.20
C MET A 432 -16.35 -2.79 10.38
N LYS A 433 -16.22 -2.30 11.60
CA LYS A 433 -16.53 -3.01 12.83
C LYS A 433 -17.82 -2.44 13.40
N LYS A 434 -18.69 -3.28 13.95
CA LYS A 434 -19.88 -2.84 14.70
C LYS A 434 -19.45 -2.46 16.12
N ASP A 435 -20.00 -1.37 16.62
CA ASP A 435 -19.76 -0.89 17.99
C ASP A 435 -20.31 -1.87 19.03
#